data_AF-A0A7V5C1C7-F1
#
_entry.id   AF-A0A7V5C1C7-F1
#
_cell.length_a   1.000
_cell.length_b   1.000
_cell.length_c   1.000
_cell.angle_alpha   90.00
_cell.angle_beta   90.00
_cell.angle_gamma   90.00
#
_symmetry.space_group_name_H-M   'P 1'
#
loop_
_entity.id
_entity.type
_entity.pdbx_description
1 polymer ?
#
loop_
_entity_poly.entity_id
_entity_poly.type
_entity_poly.pdbx_seq_one_letter_code
_entity_poly.pdbx_strand_id
1 'polypeptide(L)'
;MAAGTNNAIGLTEEPTIVGLATAQAVRGHGFRPLDRLVVTSPRGSWTALVDVVGVRTPWTGARAIWEATELVEAFVVNATRTATGIAAVAAALGTIPPRTARRIRFGPGRSLRVPLAPGLVTEVEIAEVEDLARGVAVPIDPRDRLLALDGERRVVGDEATVAVAGGPSILDLDAAFTGDDA
;
A
#
# COMPACT_ATOMS: atom_id res chain seq x y z
N MET A 1 -18.22 -3.86 -5.46
CA MET A 1 -16.93 -3.23 -5.81
C MET A 1 -16.32 -2.71 -4.53
N ALA A 2 -15.06 -3.06 -4.22
CA ALA A 2 -14.35 -2.45 -3.11
C ALA A 2 -14.06 -0.97 -3.46
N ALA A 3 -14.84 -0.05 -2.89
CA ALA A 3 -14.75 1.38 -3.13
C ALA A 3 -13.83 2.09 -2.10
N GLY A 4 -12.84 1.37 -1.56
CA GLY A 4 -11.87 1.88 -0.60
C GLY A 4 -10.52 2.19 -1.25
N THR A 5 -9.69 3.00 -0.57
CA THR A 5 -8.36 3.39 -1.05
C THR A 5 -7.30 2.28 -0.91
N ASN A 6 -7.65 1.11 -0.37
CA ASN A 6 -6.81 -0.09 -0.31
C ASN A 6 -7.10 -1.11 -1.43
N ASN A 7 -7.85 -0.72 -2.47
CA ASN A 7 -8.25 -1.61 -3.57
C ASN A 7 -7.07 -2.10 -4.44
N ALA A 8 -5.83 -1.75 -4.10
CA ALA A 8 -4.64 -2.15 -4.83
C ALA A 8 -4.42 -3.68 -4.92
N ILE A 9 -5.03 -4.42 -4.00
CA ILE A 9 -5.00 -5.89 -3.96
C ILE A 9 -6.41 -6.50 -4.06
N GLY A 10 -7.44 -5.71 -4.34
CA GLY A 10 -8.81 -6.21 -4.45
C GLY A 10 -9.11 -6.80 -5.83
N LEU A 11 -9.74 -7.97 -5.87
CA LEU A 11 -10.33 -8.50 -7.09
C LEU A 11 -11.61 -7.71 -7.42
N THR A 12 -11.76 -7.33 -8.69
CA THR A 12 -12.92 -6.59 -9.20
C THR A 12 -13.71 -7.39 -10.24
N GLU A 13 -13.26 -8.60 -10.51
CA GLU A 13 -13.81 -9.54 -11.46
C GLU A 13 -15.14 -10.15 -10.97
N GLU A 14 -15.82 -10.81 -11.90
CA GLU A 14 -17.12 -11.40 -11.64
C GLU A 14 -17.01 -12.52 -10.58
N PRO A 15 -17.85 -12.52 -9.51
CA PRO A 15 -17.71 -13.45 -8.38
C PRO A 15 -17.76 -14.94 -8.73
N THR A 16 -18.50 -15.34 -9.76
CA THR A 16 -18.56 -16.74 -10.23
C THR A 16 -17.21 -17.16 -10.80
N ILE A 17 -16.55 -16.31 -11.60
CA ILE A 17 -15.19 -16.55 -12.10
C ILE A 17 -14.19 -16.65 -10.94
N VAL A 18 -14.26 -15.74 -9.96
CA VAL A 18 -13.40 -15.79 -8.77
C VAL A 18 -13.61 -17.08 -7.98
N GLY A 19 -14.86 -17.54 -7.82
CA GLY A 19 -15.18 -18.79 -7.16
C GLY A 19 -14.61 -20.01 -7.89
N LEU A 20 -14.75 -20.06 -9.22
CA LEU A 20 -14.20 -21.13 -10.04
C LEU A 20 -12.66 -21.15 -9.99
N ALA A 21 -12.03 -19.99 -10.15
CA ALA A 21 -10.58 -19.84 -10.03
C ALA A 21 -10.08 -20.29 -8.66
N THR A 22 -10.80 -19.94 -7.58
CA THR A 22 -10.46 -20.38 -6.23
C THR A 22 -10.50 -21.90 -6.12
N ALA A 23 -11.53 -22.57 -6.68
CA ALA A 23 -11.65 -24.02 -6.67
C ALA A 23 -10.51 -24.73 -7.41
N GLN A 24 -9.99 -24.13 -8.48
CA GLN A 24 -8.80 -24.62 -9.17
C GLN A 24 -7.53 -24.34 -8.34
N ALA A 25 -7.40 -23.12 -7.81
CA ALA A 25 -6.20 -22.69 -7.12
C ALA A 25 -5.89 -23.50 -5.85
N VAL A 26 -6.93 -23.91 -5.10
CA VAL A 26 -6.74 -24.75 -3.90
C VAL A 26 -6.14 -26.13 -4.20
N ARG A 27 -6.04 -26.54 -5.48
CA ARG A 27 -5.32 -27.75 -5.90
C ARG A 27 -3.79 -27.58 -5.93
N GLY A 28 -3.28 -26.37 -5.66
CA GLY A 28 -1.86 -26.12 -5.41
C GLY A 28 -1.18 -25.10 -6.31
N HIS A 29 -1.91 -24.47 -7.25
CA HIS A 29 -1.42 -23.40 -8.14
C HIS A 29 -2.34 -22.17 -8.02
N GLY A 30 -2.06 -21.06 -8.70
CA GLY A 30 -3.01 -19.92 -8.73
C GLY A 30 -3.03 -19.00 -7.50
N PHE A 31 -2.11 -19.16 -6.55
CA PHE A 31 -1.87 -18.16 -5.50
C PHE A 31 -0.50 -17.53 -5.66
N ARG A 32 -0.44 -16.19 -5.62
CA ARG A 32 0.82 -15.45 -5.63
C ARG A 32 1.10 -14.81 -4.26
N PRO A 33 2.34 -14.85 -3.75
CA PRO A 33 2.67 -14.22 -2.48
C PRO A 33 2.64 -12.69 -2.62
N LEU A 34 2.16 -12.01 -1.58
CA LEU A 34 2.31 -10.56 -1.41
C LEU A 34 3.45 -10.23 -0.45
N ASP A 35 3.93 -9.00 -0.54
CA ASP A 35 4.67 -8.36 0.54
C ASP A 35 3.70 -7.63 1.48
N ARG A 36 4.12 -7.41 2.71
CA ARG A 36 3.42 -6.58 3.70
C ARG A 36 4.39 -5.63 4.38
N LEU A 37 3.86 -4.56 4.94
CA LEU A 37 4.59 -3.65 5.81
C LEU A 37 4.30 -4.01 7.27
N VAL A 38 5.34 -3.96 8.10
CA VAL A 38 5.24 -4.13 9.55
C VAL A 38 5.71 -2.84 10.20
N VAL A 39 4.81 -2.22 10.95
CA VAL A 39 5.09 -1.06 11.80
C VAL A 39 5.36 -1.58 13.21
N THR A 40 6.48 -1.21 13.81
CA THR A 40 6.84 -1.60 15.19
C THR A 40 7.19 -0.38 16.02
N SER A 41 6.57 -0.26 17.20
CA SER A 41 6.78 0.83 18.16
C SER A 41 6.73 0.28 19.59
N PRO A 42 7.06 1.09 20.62
CA PRO A 42 6.84 0.72 22.02
C PRO A 42 5.39 0.36 22.36
N ARG A 43 4.42 0.86 21.59
CA ARG A 43 2.98 0.61 21.80
C ARG A 43 2.47 -0.69 21.17
N GLY A 44 3.28 -1.35 20.34
CA GLY A 44 2.92 -2.59 19.68
C GLY A 44 3.43 -2.69 18.25
N SER A 45 2.93 -3.72 17.56
CA SER A 45 3.24 -3.99 16.17
C SER A 45 1.96 -4.15 15.35
N TRP A 46 1.95 -3.56 14.16
CA TRP A 46 0.82 -3.59 13.23
C TRP A 46 1.29 -3.91 11.83
N THR A 47 0.37 -4.36 11.00
CA THR A 47 0.63 -4.72 9.60
C THR A 47 -0.28 -3.94 8.68
N ALA A 48 0.29 -3.56 7.53
CA ALA A 48 -0.43 -3.03 6.38
C ALA A 48 -0.11 -3.86 5.13
N LEU A 49 -1.10 -4.10 4.29
CA LEU A 49 -0.94 -4.87 3.05
C LEU A 49 -0.65 -4.01 1.83
N VAL A 50 -0.99 -2.73 1.86
CA VAL A 50 -0.83 -1.82 0.71
C VAL A 50 0.21 -0.76 1.07
N ASP A 51 -0.09 0.05 2.08
CA ASP A 51 0.69 1.22 2.45
C ASP A 51 0.67 1.57 3.94
N VAL A 52 1.74 2.25 4.36
CA VAL A 52 1.83 2.98 5.62
C VAL A 52 2.13 4.43 5.28
N VAL A 53 1.28 5.36 5.73
CA VAL A 53 1.37 6.78 5.39
C VAL A 53 1.57 7.60 6.65
N GLY A 54 2.65 8.36 6.70
CA GLY A 54 2.97 9.30 7.75
C GLY A 54 2.42 10.70 7.48
N VAL A 55 1.74 11.27 8.48
CA VAL A 55 1.17 12.63 8.41
C VAL A 55 1.58 13.50 9.60
N ARG A 56 1.66 14.82 9.36
CA ARG A 56 2.09 15.82 10.35
C ARG A 56 1.06 16.05 11.46
N THR A 57 -0.22 15.92 11.16
CA THR A 57 -1.29 16.27 12.09
C THR A 57 -1.84 15.04 12.82
N PRO A 58 -1.95 15.08 14.16
CA PRO A 58 -2.57 14.00 14.94
C PRO A 58 -4.11 14.02 14.92
N TRP A 59 -4.75 14.99 14.24
CA TRP A 59 -6.19 15.20 14.27
C TRP A 59 -6.98 14.14 13.49
N THR A 60 -7.98 13.56 14.16
CA THR A 60 -8.79 12.41 13.75
C THR A 60 -10.02 12.77 12.90
N GLY A 61 -9.97 13.87 12.15
CA GLY A 61 -11.03 14.16 11.17
C GLY A 61 -10.94 13.19 9.99
N ALA A 62 -12.07 12.64 9.53
CA ALA A 62 -12.14 11.75 8.36
C ALA A 62 -11.54 12.33 7.05
N ARG A 63 -11.16 13.60 7.06
CA ARG A 63 -10.62 14.38 5.94
C ARG A 63 -9.10 14.58 5.97
N ALA A 64 -8.45 14.42 7.12
CA ALA A 64 -7.06 14.89 7.35
C ALA A 64 -5.97 14.05 6.66
N ILE A 65 -6.28 12.81 6.23
CA ILE A 65 -5.30 11.94 5.55
C ILE A 65 -5.16 12.31 4.06
N TRP A 66 -6.15 12.99 3.48
CA TRP A 66 -6.22 13.26 2.04
C TRP A 66 -5.82 14.69 1.66
N GLU A 67 -5.41 15.49 2.64
CA GLU A 67 -4.76 16.76 2.36
C GLU A 67 -3.30 16.49 2.02
N ALA A 68 -2.95 16.65 0.74
CA ALA A 68 -1.59 16.40 0.25
C ALA A 68 -0.52 17.18 1.04
N THR A 69 -0.90 18.34 1.61
CA THR A 69 -0.07 19.18 2.47
C THR A 69 0.19 18.61 3.86
N GLU A 70 -0.50 17.55 4.28
CA GLU A 70 -0.25 16.89 5.58
C GLU A 70 0.66 15.67 5.44
N LEU A 71 0.84 15.17 4.21
CA LEU A 71 1.70 14.03 3.91
C LEU A 71 3.18 14.37 4.19
N VAL A 72 3.87 13.46 4.85
CA VAL A 72 5.31 13.53 5.14
C VAL A 72 6.03 12.46 4.34
N GLU A 73 5.64 11.21 4.55
CA GLU A 73 6.15 10.08 3.80
C GLU A 73 5.14 8.95 3.68
N ALA A 74 5.39 8.05 2.73
CA ALA A 74 4.65 6.81 2.59
C ALA A 74 5.60 5.66 2.29
N PHE A 75 5.24 4.48 2.78
CA PHE A 75 5.85 3.20 2.46
C PHE A 75 4.80 2.38 1.75
N VAL A 76 5.11 1.83 0.57
CA VAL A 76 4.15 1.11 -0.25
C VAL A 76 4.75 -0.20 -0.75
N VAL A 77 4.04 -1.32 -0.57
CA VAL A 77 4.48 -2.66 -1.01
C VAL A 77 3.66 -3.20 -2.17
N ASN A 78 2.39 -2.84 -2.25
CA ASN A 78 1.49 -3.28 -3.32
C ASN A 78 0.85 -2.05 -3.96
N ALA A 79 1.18 -1.78 -5.21
CA ALA A 79 0.72 -0.62 -5.95
C ALA A 79 0.12 -1.03 -7.29
N THR A 80 -0.95 -0.36 -7.71
CA THR A 80 -1.55 -0.56 -9.04
C THR A 80 -2.02 0.78 -9.60
N ARG A 81 -1.99 0.90 -10.93
CA ARG A 81 -2.44 2.10 -11.65
C ARG A 81 -3.95 2.27 -11.66
N THR A 82 -4.70 1.21 -11.31
CA THR A 82 -6.17 1.20 -11.27
C THR A 82 -6.73 1.53 -9.87
N ALA A 83 -5.86 1.77 -8.89
CA ALA A 83 -6.25 2.17 -7.54
C ALA A 83 -6.41 3.69 -7.43
N THR A 84 -6.95 4.13 -6.30
CA THR A 84 -6.87 5.53 -5.84
C THR A 84 -5.95 5.60 -4.61
N GLY A 85 -5.56 6.80 -4.17
CA GLY A 85 -4.75 6.97 -2.97
C GLY A 85 -3.25 6.81 -3.19
N ILE A 86 -2.55 6.47 -2.12
CA ILE A 86 -1.08 6.40 -2.09
C ILE A 86 -0.55 5.25 -2.97
N ALA A 87 -1.29 4.15 -3.09
CA ALA A 87 -0.99 3.10 -4.07
C ALA A 87 -0.93 3.63 -5.51
N ALA A 88 -1.81 4.57 -5.89
CA ALA A 88 -1.79 5.20 -7.22
C ALA A 88 -0.57 6.11 -7.40
N VAL A 89 -0.18 6.86 -6.35
CA VAL A 89 1.05 7.65 -6.35
C VAL A 89 2.26 6.75 -6.59
N ALA A 90 2.41 5.68 -5.82
CA ALA A 90 3.53 4.76 -5.97
C ALA A 90 3.57 4.09 -7.35
N ALA A 91 2.42 3.73 -7.93
CA ALA A 91 2.33 3.15 -9.27
C ALA A 91 2.67 4.15 -10.38
N ALA A 92 2.35 5.44 -10.20
CA ALA A 92 2.75 6.51 -11.12
C ALA A 92 4.27 6.71 -11.16
N LEU A 93 4.96 6.32 -10.08
CA LEU A 93 6.42 6.40 -9.94
C LEU A 93 7.18 5.21 -10.53
N GLY A 94 6.47 4.23 -11.10
CA GLY A 94 7.03 3.04 -11.73
C GLY A 94 6.72 1.77 -10.95
N THR A 95 7.15 0.62 -11.47
CA THR A 95 6.95 -0.69 -10.82
C THR A 95 7.77 -0.77 -9.52
N ILE A 96 7.19 -1.32 -8.46
CA ILE A 96 7.89 -1.64 -7.21
C ILE A 96 8.52 -3.03 -7.36
N PRO A 97 9.84 -3.19 -7.19
CA PRO A 97 10.48 -4.50 -7.28
C PRO A 97 9.93 -5.49 -6.23
N PRO A 98 9.90 -6.80 -6.52
CA PRO A 98 9.50 -7.81 -5.54
C PRO A 98 10.35 -7.74 -4.26
N ARG A 99 9.75 -8.04 -3.10
CA ARG A 99 10.45 -8.03 -1.80
C ARG A 99 11.05 -6.67 -1.45
N THR A 100 10.44 -5.60 -1.94
CA THR A 100 10.79 -4.24 -1.56
C THR A 100 9.55 -3.43 -1.24
N ALA A 101 9.74 -2.31 -0.55
CA ALA A 101 8.73 -1.26 -0.45
C ALA A 101 9.29 0.00 -1.05
N ARG A 102 8.45 0.75 -1.74
CA ARG A 102 8.78 2.11 -2.15
C ARG A 102 8.52 3.06 -0.99
N ARG A 103 9.56 3.73 -0.51
CA ARG A 103 9.43 4.91 0.34
C ARG A 103 9.33 6.16 -0.54
N ILE A 104 8.37 7.00 -0.22
CA ILE A 104 8.10 8.26 -0.91
C ILE A 104 8.17 9.35 0.14
N ARG A 105 9.05 10.34 -0.01
CA ARG A 105 9.04 11.55 0.82
C ARG A 105 8.30 12.65 0.09
N PHE A 106 7.24 13.16 0.71
CA PHE A 106 6.43 14.24 0.18
C PHE A 106 7.04 15.60 0.52
N GLY A 107 6.93 16.53 -0.41
CA GLY A 107 7.49 17.88 -0.28
C GLY A 107 7.98 18.43 -1.61
N PRO A 108 8.54 19.66 -1.61
CA PRO A 108 8.93 20.35 -2.83
C PRO A 108 9.85 19.50 -3.71
N GLY A 109 9.48 19.35 -4.98
CA GLY A 109 10.19 18.46 -5.90
C GLY A 109 9.41 18.26 -7.20
N ARG A 110 9.26 17.01 -7.64
CA ARG A 110 8.43 16.70 -8.81
C ARG A 110 6.95 16.73 -8.45
N SER A 111 6.13 17.42 -9.24
CA SER A 111 4.67 17.37 -9.12
C SER A 111 4.11 16.19 -9.92
N LEU A 112 3.17 15.46 -9.32
CA LEU A 112 2.42 14.38 -9.97
C LEU A 112 0.93 14.60 -9.76
N ARG A 113 0.17 14.58 -10.86
CA ARG A 113 -1.29 14.60 -10.80
C ARG A 113 -1.82 13.17 -10.70
N VAL A 114 -2.46 12.83 -9.58
CA VAL A 114 -2.88 11.47 -9.23
C VAL A 114 -4.30 11.43 -8.65
N PRO A 115 -5.03 10.31 -8.79
CA PRO A 115 -6.32 10.12 -8.14
C PRO A 115 -6.13 9.81 -6.65
N LEU A 116 -5.92 10.84 -5.82
CA LEU A 116 -5.61 10.67 -4.40
C LEU A 116 -6.78 10.13 -3.57
N ALA A 117 -8.02 10.32 -4.02
CA ALA A 117 -9.21 9.67 -3.45
C ALA A 117 -10.32 9.56 -4.51
N PRO A 118 -11.39 8.78 -4.28
CA PRO A 118 -12.55 8.77 -5.17
C PRO A 118 -13.10 10.17 -5.43
N GLY A 119 -13.17 10.58 -6.70
CA GLY A 119 -13.61 11.91 -7.10
C GLY A 119 -12.60 13.05 -6.86
N LEU A 120 -11.39 12.75 -6.37
CA LEU A 120 -10.34 13.73 -6.10
C LEU A 120 -9.07 13.41 -6.89
N VAL A 121 -8.85 14.16 -7.96
CA VAL A 121 -7.57 14.18 -8.69
C VAL A 121 -6.84 15.46 -8.30
N THR A 122 -5.67 15.33 -7.70
CA THR A 122 -4.89 16.46 -7.21
C THR A 122 -3.42 16.29 -7.55
N GLU A 123 -2.69 17.41 -7.50
CA GLU A 123 -1.23 17.38 -7.53
C GLU A 123 -0.67 17.00 -6.16
N VAL A 124 0.39 16.19 -6.18
CA VAL A 124 1.18 15.80 -5.02
C VAL A 124 2.65 16.03 -5.36
N GLU A 125 3.37 16.72 -4.49
CA GLU A 125 4.80 16.98 -4.67
C GLU A 125 5.64 15.89 -4.00
N ILE A 126 6.63 15.39 -4.73
CA ILE A 126 7.51 14.31 -4.31
C ILE A 126 8.94 14.84 -4.27
N ALA A 127 9.51 14.89 -3.06
CA ALA A 127 10.88 15.31 -2.84
C ALA A 127 11.86 14.18 -3.16
N GLU A 128 11.55 12.95 -2.75
CA GLU A 128 12.47 11.81 -2.87
C GLU A 128 11.72 10.48 -2.97
N VAL A 129 12.34 9.51 -3.64
CA VAL A 129 11.87 8.12 -3.70
C VAL A 129 13.05 7.16 -3.57
N GLU A 130 12.89 6.17 -2.70
CA GLU A 130 13.84 5.08 -2.49
C GLU A 130 13.09 3.74 -2.36
N ASP A 131 13.69 2.65 -2.82
CA ASP A 131 13.14 1.30 -2.63
C ASP A 131 13.90 0.61 -1.48
N LEU A 132 13.15 0.12 -0.49
CA LEU A 132 13.64 -0.50 0.74
C LEU A 132 13.54 -2.01 0.64
N ALA A 133 14.63 -2.72 0.87
CA ALA A 133 14.66 -4.18 0.82
C ALA A 133 13.95 -4.85 2.03
N ARG A 134 13.36 -6.02 1.77
CA ARG A 134 12.80 -6.89 2.82
C ARG A 134 13.80 -7.21 3.92
N GLY A 135 13.33 -7.12 5.17
CA GLY A 135 14.14 -7.39 6.37
C GLY A 135 14.92 -6.18 6.90
N VAL A 136 14.92 -5.05 6.18
CA VAL A 136 15.51 -3.79 6.67
C VAL A 136 14.42 -2.99 7.37
N ALA A 137 14.62 -2.74 8.67
CA ALA A 137 13.78 -1.82 9.43
C ALA A 137 14.34 -0.41 9.32
N VAL A 138 13.49 0.54 8.93
CA VAL A 138 13.86 1.96 8.85
C VAL A 138 13.01 2.78 9.83
N PRO A 139 13.59 3.79 10.50
CA PRO A 139 12.80 4.72 11.30
C PRO A 139 11.89 5.56 10.41
N ILE A 140 10.69 5.84 10.91
CA ILE A 140 9.80 6.83 10.30
C ILE A 140 10.36 8.24 10.47
N ASP A 141 9.89 9.18 9.66
CA ASP A 141 10.26 10.58 9.81
C ASP A 141 9.72 11.14 11.14
N PRO A 142 10.52 11.89 11.93
CA PRO A 142 10.07 12.47 13.21
C PRO A 142 8.87 13.42 13.08
N ARG A 143 8.55 13.89 11.87
CA ARG A 143 7.37 14.71 11.57
C ARG A 143 6.10 13.88 11.48
N ASP A 144 6.19 12.55 11.36
CA ASP A 144 5.06 11.63 11.35
C ASP A 144 4.44 11.52 12.74
N ARG A 145 3.39 12.30 12.99
CA ARG A 145 2.65 12.24 14.26
C ARG A 145 1.65 11.10 14.27
N LEU A 146 1.15 10.73 13.11
CA LEU A 146 0.20 9.65 12.92
C LEU A 146 0.61 8.81 11.70
N LEU A 147 0.49 7.50 11.83
CA LEU A 147 0.63 6.56 10.73
C LEU A 147 -0.75 6.01 10.37
N ALA A 148 -1.15 6.17 9.12
CA ALA A 148 -2.32 5.52 8.53
C ALA A 148 -1.87 4.22 7.84
N LEU A 149 -2.50 3.10 8.18
CA LEU A 149 -2.21 1.77 7.64
C LEU A 149 -3.39 1.33 6.77
N ASP A 150 -3.12 1.05 5.50
CA ASP A 150 -4.13 0.69 4.48
C ASP A 150 -5.29 1.70 4.37
N GLY A 151 -5.10 2.93 4.85
CA GLY A 151 -6.15 3.94 4.99
C GLY A 151 -7.25 3.65 6.04
N GLU A 152 -7.24 2.48 6.68
CA GLU A 152 -8.31 2.03 7.60
C GLU A 152 -7.93 2.20 9.08
N ARG A 153 -6.67 1.90 9.42
CA ARG A 153 -6.19 1.95 10.80
C ARG A 153 -5.24 3.13 11.00
N ARG A 154 -5.21 3.63 12.23
CA ARG A 154 -4.40 4.77 12.63
C ARG A 154 -3.65 4.42 13.91
N VAL A 155 -2.35 4.66 13.91
CA VAL A 155 -1.48 4.47 15.08
C VAL A 155 -0.59 5.70 15.27
N VAL A 156 -0.12 5.91 16.50
CA VAL A 156 0.79 7.02 16.80
C VAL A 156 2.16 6.73 16.17
N GLY A 157 2.77 7.75 15.55
CA GLY A 157 4.10 7.68 14.93
C GLY A 157 5.25 7.91 15.92
N ASP A 158 5.12 7.52 17.18
CA ASP A 158 6.19 7.71 18.17
C ASP A 158 7.17 6.53 18.16
N GLU A 159 8.45 6.83 17.88
CA GLU A 159 9.56 5.86 17.89
C GLU A 159 9.30 4.61 17.03
N ALA A 160 8.52 4.77 15.95
CA ALA A 160 8.14 3.66 15.11
C ALA A 160 9.21 3.36 14.04
N THR A 161 9.28 2.08 13.66
CA THR A 161 10.03 1.62 12.50
C THR A 161 9.09 0.92 11.53
N VAL A 162 9.41 1.00 10.25
CA VAL A 162 8.72 0.29 9.18
C VAL A 162 9.68 -0.69 8.53
N ALA A 163 9.24 -1.94 8.34
CA ALA A 163 9.99 -2.96 7.64
C ALA A 163 9.09 -3.72 6.68
N VAL A 164 9.67 -4.19 5.57
CA VAL A 164 8.98 -5.09 4.63
C VAL A 164 9.14 -6.52 5.11
N ALA A 165 8.04 -7.28 5.09
CA ALA A 165 7.98 -8.69 5.45
C ALA A 165 7.15 -9.49 4.42
N GLY A 166 7.24 -10.82 4.47
CA GLY A 166 6.37 -11.67 3.66
C GLY A 166 4.91 -11.49 4.07
N GLY A 167 4.02 -11.30 3.10
CA GLY A 167 2.59 -11.12 3.29
C GLY A 167 1.79 -12.43 3.12
N PRO A 168 0.45 -12.32 3.12
CA PRO A 168 -0.41 -13.43 2.69
C PRO A 168 -0.21 -13.71 1.19
N SER A 169 -0.69 -14.86 0.73
CA SER A 169 -0.87 -15.10 -0.70
C SER A 169 -2.26 -14.65 -1.14
N ILE A 170 -2.36 -14.12 -2.34
CA ILE A 170 -3.63 -13.73 -2.97
C ILE A 170 -3.90 -14.59 -4.20
N LEU A 171 -5.17 -14.82 -4.49
CA LEU A 171 -5.60 -15.49 -5.71
C LEU A 171 -5.13 -14.70 -6.93
N ASP A 172 -4.48 -15.40 -7.85
CA ASP A 172 -4.11 -14.93 -9.17
C ASP A 172 -5.00 -15.69 -10.17
N LEU A 173 -5.95 -14.97 -10.78
CA LEU A 173 -6.97 -15.57 -11.62
C LEU A 173 -6.38 -16.21 -12.87
N ASP A 174 -5.39 -15.57 -13.49
CA ASP A 174 -4.74 -16.09 -14.70
C ASP A 174 -3.93 -17.34 -14.35
N ALA A 175 -3.17 -17.30 -13.25
CA ALA A 175 -2.40 -18.45 -12.78
C ALA A 175 -3.29 -19.62 -12.30
N ALA A 176 -4.51 -19.34 -11.83
CA ALA A 176 -5.46 -20.36 -11.39
C ALA A 176 -6.06 -21.17 -12.56
N PHE A 177 -6.19 -20.56 -13.74
CA PHE A 177 -6.73 -21.24 -14.93
C PHE A 177 -5.66 -21.80 -15.87
N THR A 178 -4.39 -21.50 -15.62
CA THR A 178 -3.25 -21.96 -16.44
C THR A 178 -2.45 -23.08 -15.79
N GLY A 179 -2.82 -23.53 -14.57
CA GLY A 179 -2.23 -24.71 -13.97
C GLY A 179 -2.50 -25.93 -14.82
N ASP A 180 -1.43 -26.65 -15.18
CA ASP A 180 -1.43 -27.73 -16.16
C ASP A 180 -2.60 -28.73 -16.00
N ASP A 181 -3.58 -28.63 -16.90
CA ASP A 181 -4.29 -29.81 -17.40
C ASP A 181 -3.41 -30.42 -18.51
N ALA A 182 -2.43 -31.22 -18.09
CA ALA A 182 -1.71 -32.20 -18.90
C ALA A 182 -1.47 -33.49 -18.10
#